data_AF-A0A973AKA2-F1
#
_entry.id   AF-A0A973AKA2-F1
#
_cell.length_a   1.000
_cell.length_b   1.000
_cell.length_c   1.000
_cell.angle_alpha   90.00
_cell.angle_beta   90.00
_cell.angle_gamma   90.00
#
_symmetry.space_group_name_H-M   'P 1'
#
loop_
_entity.id
_entity.type
_entity.pdbx_description
1 polymer ?
#
loop_
_entity_poly.entity_id
_entity_poly.type
_entity_poly.pdbx_seq_one_letter_code
_entity_poly.pdbx_strand_id
1 'polypeptide(L)'
;MRMKTVLLLVVGIVLVSPMTTSHAAGRAGADELKPPSSLLTSIASSCVRLLRRGNDETLVNTCNSCQIVGVTRKRRGIAIPVRRSFNVQGGTTFPMPFRGPGNSRITSTQACQDDAADARDSDKVKTGSNSCLELKQATGGKVMLVNACGSCRAAAIQRMSRSGQILNREAFKLSPNDATAVVSQGAAKVSIIADIACPS
;
A
#
# COMPACT_ATOMS: atom_id res chain seq x y z
N MET A 1 -0.18 59.17 -0.69
CA MET A 1 0.82 59.51 0.34
C MET A 1 0.17 60.33 1.44
N ARG A 2 -0.16 59.74 2.60
CA ARG A 2 -0.39 60.48 3.85
C ARG A 2 0.05 59.57 5.02
N MET A 3 1.20 59.93 5.60
CA MET A 3 1.70 59.44 6.89
C MET A 3 0.77 59.89 8.01
N LYS A 4 0.60 59.05 9.03
CA LYS A 4 0.33 59.50 10.41
C LYS A 4 0.90 58.49 11.39
N THR A 5 2.11 58.81 11.83
CA THR A 5 2.81 58.28 13.00
C THR A 5 2.01 58.63 14.26
N VAL A 6 1.81 57.67 15.17
CA VAL A 6 1.42 57.96 16.56
C VAL A 6 2.40 57.21 17.46
N LEU A 7 3.08 58.02 18.28
CA LEU A 7 4.09 57.70 19.27
C LEU A 7 3.55 58.19 20.62
N LEU A 8 3.61 57.36 21.67
CA LEU A 8 3.61 57.68 23.12
C LEU A 8 3.36 56.34 23.86
N LEU A 9 4.26 55.65 24.60
CA LEU A 9 5.31 55.98 25.57
C LEU A 9 4.77 56.30 26.98
N VAL A 10 4.76 55.32 27.91
CA VAL A 10 4.90 55.44 29.39
C VAL A 10 5.28 54.03 29.94
N VAL A 11 6.53 53.73 30.35
CA VAL A 11 7.12 53.81 31.73
C VAL A 11 6.25 53.07 32.77
N GLY A 12 6.61 51.94 33.38
CA GLY A 12 7.82 51.59 34.13
C GLY A 12 7.52 51.72 35.63
N ILE A 13 7.52 50.63 36.42
CA ILE A 13 7.77 50.61 37.88
C ILE A 13 8.33 49.22 38.28
N VAL A 14 9.37 49.30 39.11
CA VAL A 14 10.22 48.26 39.70
C VAL A 14 9.71 47.89 41.11
N LEU A 15 10.22 46.78 41.66
CA LEU A 15 10.48 46.43 43.08
C LEU A 15 9.69 45.18 43.54
N VAL A 16 10.12 44.25 44.41
CA VAL A 16 11.38 43.75 45.02
C VAL A 16 10.98 42.46 45.80
N SER A 17 11.93 41.52 45.98
CA SER A 17 12.05 40.25 46.76
C SER A 17 11.25 40.10 48.11
N PRO A 18 11.27 38.98 48.91
CA PRO A 18 12.18 37.81 48.95
C PRO A 18 11.57 36.42 49.34
N MET A 19 12.50 35.48 49.60
CA MET A 19 12.42 34.05 49.95
C MET A 19 11.43 33.62 51.05
N THR A 20 10.89 32.40 50.90
CA THR A 20 10.62 31.48 52.03
C THR A 20 10.98 30.05 51.65
N THR A 21 11.85 29.46 52.47
CA THR A 21 12.20 28.05 52.57
C THR A 21 11.05 27.26 53.22
N SER A 22 10.83 26.02 52.79
CA SER A 22 10.37 24.96 53.68
C SER A 22 10.75 23.59 53.12
N HIS A 23 11.42 22.84 53.99
CA HIS A 23 11.74 21.42 53.84
C HIS A 23 10.48 20.59 54.01
N ALA A 24 10.29 19.59 53.16
CA ALA A 24 9.61 18.36 53.55
C ALA A 24 10.19 17.20 52.74
N ALA A 25 10.88 16.33 53.47
CA ALA A 25 11.36 15.05 53.01
C ALA A 25 10.19 14.15 52.62
N GLY A 26 10.31 13.47 51.48
CA GLY A 26 9.37 12.44 51.04
C GLY A 26 10.06 11.50 50.08
N ARG A 27 10.64 10.42 50.63
CA ARG A 27 11.10 9.25 49.88
C ARG A 27 9.95 8.73 49.00
N ALA A 28 10.17 8.67 47.70
CA ALA A 28 9.46 7.76 46.81
C ALA A 28 10.44 7.31 45.73
N GLY A 29 10.37 6.02 45.40
CA GLY A 29 11.45 5.24 44.82
C GLY A 29 12.01 5.75 43.50
N ALA A 30 13.29 5.47 43.31
CA ALA A 30 13.89 5.32 42.00
C ALA A 30 13.26 4.08 41.33
N ASP A 31 12.03 4.23 40.86
CA ASP A 31 11.49 3.35 39.84
C ASP A 31 12.05 3.83 38.51
N GLU A 32 13.01 3.04 38.05
CA GLU A 32 13.58 3.02 36.73
C GLU A 32 12.50 3.28 35.67
N LEU A 33 12.45 4.53 35.18
CA LEU A 33 11.70 4.88 33.98
C LEU A 33 12.39 4.20 32.80
N LYS A 34 12.16 2.89 32.68
CA LYS A 34 12.40 2.11 31.48
C LYS A 34 11.42 2.64 30.45
N PRO A 35 11.87 3.39 29.44
CA PRO A 35 10.96 3.91 28.42
C PRO A 35 10.22 2.70 27.81
N PRO A 36 8.89 2.76 27.68
CA PRO A 36 8.13 1.66 27.09
C PRO A 36 8.69 1.41 25.68
N SER A 37 9.22 0.21 25.47
CA SER A 37 9.84 -0.25 24.22
C SER A 37 8.85 -0.36 23.04
N SER A 38 7.68 0.26 23.14
CA SER A 38 6.63 0.29 22.13
C SER A 38 6.71 1.50 21.18
N LEU A 39 7.69 2.40 21.35
CA LEU A 39 7.99 3.48 20.38
C LEU A 39 9.04 3.11 19.33
N LEU A 40 9.52 1.86 19.30
CA LEU A 40 10.42 1.33 18.27
C LEU A 40 9.69 0.60 17.13
N THR A 41 8.38 0.80 16.99
CA THR A 41 7.64 0.29 15.83
C THR A 41 7.71 1.30 14.68
N SER A 42 8.40 0.88 13.61
CA SER A 42 8.39 1.45 12.26
C SER A 42 9.44 2.52 11.89
N ILE A 43 10.68 2.35 12.35
CA ILE A 43 11.78 2.38 11.37
C ILE A 43 12.16 0.93 11.13
N ALA A 44 11.23 0.16 10.56
CA ALA A 44 11.64 -1.06 9.87
C ALA A 44 12.51 -0.55 8.71
N SER A 45 13.83 -0.55 8.90
CA SER A 45 14.78 -0.36 7.82
C SER A 45 14.38 -1.37 6.75
N SER A 46 13.73 -0.90 5.67
CA SER A 46 13.27 -1.79 4.63
C SER A 46 14.50 -2.55 4.14
N CYS A 47 14.49 -3.87 4.23
CA CYS A 47 15.63 -4.68 3.85
C CYS A 47 15.91 -4.59 2.33
N VAL A 48 14.99 -3.99 1.57
CA VAL A 48 15.27 -3.49 0.23
C VAL A 48 15.61 -1.99 0.26
N ARG A 49 16.70 -1.61 -0.41
CA ARG A 49 17.12 -0.21 -0.57
C ARG A 49 17.60 0.10 -1.98
N LEU A 50 17.54 1.38 -2.35
CA LEU A 50 18.07 1.88 -3.62
C LEU A 50 19.45 2.50 -3.40
N LEU A 51 20.49 1.92 -4.00
CA LEU A 51 21.85 2.45 -4.03
C LEU A 51 22.03 3.29 -5.30
N ARG A 52 22.58 4.50 -5.17
CA ARG A 52 22.89 5.36 -6.32
C ARG A 52 24.39 5.54 -6.45
N ARG A 53 24.93 5.31 -7.65
CA ARG A 53 26.32 5.55 -8.01
C ARG A 53 26.35 6.35 -9.31
N GLY A 54 26.48 7.68 -9.20
CA GLY A 54 26.38 8.58 -10.35
C GLY A 54 25.00 8.48 -11.00
N ASN A 55 24.97 8.06 -12.27
CA ASN A 55 23.73 7.88 -13.05
C ASN A 55 23.14 6.47 -12.93
N ASP A 56 23.85 5.53 -12.29
CA ASP A 56 23.39 4.17 -12.13
C ASP A 56 22.68 3.99 -10.78
N GLU A 57 21.55 3.31 -10.83
CA GLU A 57 20.77 2.96 -9.65
C GLU A 57 20.70 1.43 -9.53
N THR A 58 20.89 0.90 -8.33
CA THR A 58 20.87 -0.53 -8.05
C THR A 58 19.95 -0.80 -6.87
N LEU A 59 19.02 -1.73 -7.01
CA LEU A 59 18.25 -2.25 -5.88
C LEU A 59 19.11 -3.25 -5.13
N VAL A 60 19.16 -3.13 -3.81
CA VAL A 60 19.87 -4.06 -2.92
C VAL A 60 18.84 -4.67 -2.00
N ASN A 61 18.65 -5.98 -2.10
CA ASN A 61 17.78 -6.74 -1.21
C ASN A 61 18.64 -7.47 -0.18
N THR A 62 18.66 -6.98 1.05
CA THR A 62 19.28 -7.63 2.22
C THR A 62 18.30 -8.51 2.99
N CYS A 63 17.05 -8.66 2.52
CA CYS A 63 16.14 -9.66 3.05
C CYS A 63 16.64 -11.05 2.65
N ASN A 64 16.38 -12.07 3.47
CA ASN A 64 16.68 -13.47 3.12
C ASN A 64 15.66 -14.07 2.12
N SER A 65 14.65 -13.30 1.73
CA SER A 65 13.57 -13.72 0.84
C SER A 65 13.44 -12.81 -0.37
N CYS A 66 12.85 -13.37 -1.43
CA CYS A 66 12.50 -12.66 -2.65
C CYS A 66 11.50 -11.53 -2.39
N GLN A 67 11.72 -10.37 -3.02
CA GLN A 67 10.87 -9.18 -2.89
C GLN A 67 10.49 -8.61 -4.25
N ILE A 68 9.20 -8.31 -4.44
CA ILE A 68 8.66 -7.49 -5.52
C ILE A 68 8.71 -6.01 -5.08
N VAL A 69 9.48 -5.22 -5.80
CA VAL A 69 9.79 -3.83 -5.46
C VAL A 69 9.20 -2.93 -6.52
N GLY A 70 8.19 -2.14 -6.15
CA GLY A 70 7.65 -1.08 -6.99
C GLY A 70 8.57 0.13 -6.95
N VAL A 71 9.00 0.61 -8.11
CA VAL A 71 9.85 1.79 -8.27
C VAL A 71 9.18 2.79 -9.19
N THR A 72 9.12 4.04 -8.73
CA THR A 72 8.67 5.18 -9.52
C THR A 72 9.85 6.06 -9.87
N ARG A 73 9.99 6.42 -11.15
CA ARG A 73 11.04 7.29 -11.66
C ARG A 73 10.48 8.55 -12.27
N LYS A 74 11.00 9.70 -11.84
CA LYS A 74 10.66 11.02 -12.37
C LYS A 74 11.83 11.60 -13.15
N ARG A 75 11.58 12.03 -14.39
CA ARG A 75 12.54 12.79 -15.21
C ARG A 75 12.15 14.26 -15.25
N ARG A 76 13.14 15.14 -15.37
CA ARG A 76 12.90 16.58 -15.60
C ARG A 76 12.25 16.76 -16.98
N GLY A 77 11.29 17.69 -17.10
CA GLY A 77 10.58 17.97 -18.35
C GLY A 77 9.47 16.98 -18.73
N ILE A 78 9.31 15.84 -18.02
CA ILE A 78 8.22 14.89 -18.28
C ILE A 78 7.23 14.93 -17.11
N ALA A 79 5.97 15.28 -17.39
CA ALA A 79 4.93 15.42 -16.37
C ALA A 79 4.57 14.09 -15.67
N ILE A 80 4.55 12.99 -16.42
CA ILE A 80 4.11 11.68 -15.91
C ILE A 80 5.32 10.83 -15.48
N PRO A 81 5.40 10.37 -14.21
CA PRO A 81 6.47 9.49 -13.77
C PRO A 81 6.26 8.04 -14.25
N VAL A 82 7.35 7.35 -14.53
CA VAL A 82 7.32 5.93 -14.96
C VAL A 82 7.30 5.04 -13.72
N ARG A 83 6.37 4.08 -13.66
CA ARG A 83 6.29 3.08 -12.58
C ARG A 83 6.63 1.70 -13.12
N ARG A 84 7.45 0.93 -12.41
CA ARG A 84 7.79 -0.47 -12.74
C ARG A 84 7.95 -1.27 -11.46
N SER A 85 7.66 -2.57 -11.53
CA SER A 85 7.90 -3.51 -10.44
C SER A 85 9.02 -4.46 -10.82
N PHE A 86 9.90 -4.77 -9.87
CA PHE A 86 11.04 -5.65 -10.06
C PHE A 86 11.00 -6.77 -9.04
N ASN A 87 11.22 -8.00 -9.50
CA ASN A 87 11.48 -9.12 -8.62
C ASN A 87 12.99 -9.11 -8.27
N VAL A 88 13.31 -8.98 -6.99
CA VAL A 88 14.68 -8.96 -6.47
C VAL A 88 14.85 -10.11 -5.50
N GLN A 89 15.71 -11.06 -5.85
CA GLN A 89 15.99 -12.25 -5.04
C GLN A 89 16.62 -11.88 -3.69
N GLY A 90 16.40 -12.70 -2.67
CA GLY A 90 16.95 -12.49 -1.32
C GLY A 90 18.49 -12.43 -1.35
N GLY A 91 19.08 -11.49 -0.61
CA GLY A 91 20.53 -11.30 -0.54
C GLY A 91 21.19 -10.81 -1.84
N THR A 92 20.43 -10.43 -2.86
CA THR A 92 20.97 -10.03 -4.17
C THR A 92 20.91 -8.53 -4.43
N THR A 93 21.68 -8.09 -5.42
CA THR A 93 21.61 -6.75 -5.99
C THR A 93 21.09 -6.81 -7.42
N PHE A 94 20.16 -5.92 -7.78
CA PHE A 94 19.56 -5.84 -9.11
C PHE A 94 19.84 -4.47 -9.75
N PRO A 95 20.60 -4.40 -10.86
CA PRO A 95 20.88 -3.13 -11.54
C PRO A 95 19.61 -2.63 -12.24
N MET A 96 19.23 -1.38 -12.00
CA MET A 96 18.01 -0.82 -12.59
C MET A 96 18.21 -0.55 -14.09
N PRO A 97 17.28 -0.93 -14.97
CA PRO A 97 17.40 -0.76 -16.42
C PRO A 97 17.13 0.69 -16.88
N PHE A 98 17.27 1.65 -15.97
CA PHE A 98 16.87 3.03 -16.17
C PHE A 98 18.04 3.85 -16.73
N ARG A 99 17.97 4.20 -18.02
CA ARG A 99 18.99 5.04 -18.67
C ARG A 99 18.77 6.55 -18.46
N GLY A 100 19.84 7.34 -18.51
CA GLY A 100 19.82 8.81 -18.48
C GLY A 100 19.49 9.41 -17.10
N PRO A 101 19.40 10.74 -16.97
CA PRO A 101 19.15 11.41 -15.69
C PRO A 101 17.69 11.24 -15.22
N GLY A 102 17.50 11.07 -13.92
CA GLY A 102 16.18 10.98 -13.29
C GLY A 102 16.25 10.42 -11.88
N ASN A 103 15.25 10.75 -11.06
CA ASN A 103 15.21 10.34 -9.66
C ASN A 103 14.24 9.17 -9.50
N SER A 104 14.75 8.02 -9.07
CA SER A 104 13.91 6.87 -8.72
C SER A 104 13.62 6.83 -7.22
N ARG A 105 12.43 6.36 -6.86
CA ARG A 105 12.00 6.13 -5.49
C ARG A 105 11.29 4.79 -5.40
N ILE A 106 11.61 4.01 -4.37
CA ILE A 106 10.84 2.81 -4.02
C ILE A 106 9.47 3.27 -3.50
N THR A 107 8.41 2.77 -4.12
CA THR A 107 7.01 3.10 -3.79
C THR A 107 6.25 1.96 -3.16
N SER A 108 6.70 0.72 -3.34
CA SER A 108 6.14 -0.45 -2.65
C SER A 108 7.20 -1.54 -2.51
N THR A 109 7.02 -2.40 -1.52
CA THR A 109 7.82 -3.60 -1.31
C THR A 109 6.89 -4.68 -0.81
N GLN A 110 6.92 -5.84 -1.44
CA GLN A 110 6.07 -6.98 -1.12
C GLN A 110 6.90 -8.26 -1.29
N ALA A 111 6.72 -9.24 -0.41
CA ALA A 111 7.35 -10.54 -0.61
C ALA A 111 6.88 -11.16 -1.94
N CYS A 112 7.77 -11.87 -2.63
CA CYS A 112 7.35 -12.68 -3.77
C CYS A 112 6.32 -13.69 -3.28
N GLN A 113 5.27 -13.92 -4.08
CA GLN A 113 4.49 -15.13 -3.92
C GLN A 113 5.40 -16.29 -4.31
N ASP A 114 5.40 -17.32 -3.47
CA ASP A 114 6.19 -18.55 -3.57
C ASP A 114 6.27 -19.07 -5.01
N ASP A 115 7.35 -19.79 -5.33
CA ASP A 115 7.82 -20.19 -6.67
C ASP A 115 6.80 -20.95 -7.56
N ALA A 116 5.57 -21.16 -7.08
CA ALA A 116 4.42 -21.63 -7.84
C ALA A 116 3.67 -20.51 -8.61
N ALA A 117 4.06 -19.23 -8.44
CA ALA A 117 3.43 -18.10 -9.10
C ALA A 117 4.30 -17.56 -10.25
N ASP A 118 4.19 -18.22 -11.42
CA ASP A 118 4.75 -17.72 -12.67
C ASP A 118 4.31 -16.27 -12.95
N ALA A 119 5.24 -15.46 -13.44
CA ALA A 119 5.12 -14.03 -13.75
C ALA A 119 4.14 -13.68 -14.90
N ARG A 120 3.16 -14.55 -15.18
CA ARG A 120 2.09 -14.35 -16.16
C ARG A 120 0.72 -14.06 -15.54
N ASP A 121 0.58 -14.13 -14.22
CA ASP A 121 -0.71 -13.86 -13.55
C ASP A 121 -0.64 -12.59 -12.66
N SER A 122 -0.24 -11.46 -13.25
CA SER A 122 -0.29 -10.15 -12.56
C SER A 122 -1.72 -9.58 -12.41
N ASP A 123 -2.75 -10.33 -12.82
CA ASP A 123 -4.16 -9.93 -12.66
C ASP A 123 -4.82 -10.53 -11.40
N LYS A 124 -4.14 -11.42 -10.66
CA LYS A 124 -4.61 -11.85 -9.33
C LYS A 124 -4.05 -10.95 -8.22
N VAL A 125 -4.58 -9.74 -8.15
CA VAL A 125 -4.74 -9.08 -6.86
C VAL A 125 -5.72 -9.97 -6.07
N LYS A 126 -5.18 -10.96 -5.36
CA LYS A 126 -5.88 -11.63 -4.27
C LYS A 126 -6.12 -10.56 -3.22
N THR A 127 -7.29 -9.94 -3.26
CA THR A 127 -7.84 -9.19 -2.13
C THR A 127 -8.12 -10.23 -1.03
N GLY A 128 -7.07 -10.55 -0.29
CA GLY A 128 -7.17 -11.42 0.88
C GLY A 128 -8.00 -10.73 1.94
N SER A 129 -9.24 -11.18 2.09
CA SER A 129 -9.84 -11.56 3.38
C SER A 129 -11.29 -11.98 3.12
N ASN A 130 -11.57 -13.28 3.21
CA ASN A 130 -12.92 -13.85 3.21
C ASN A 130 -13.78 -13.60 1.95
N SER A 131 -13.20 -13.58 0.76
CA SER A 131 -14.00 -13.61 -0.47
C SER A 131 -14.57 -15.01 -0.66
N CYS A 132 -15.88 -15.15 -0.46
CA CYS A 132 -16.63 -16.39 -0.67
C CYS A 132 -16.78 -16.74 -2.15
N LEU A 133 -16.60 -15.74 -3.01
CA LEU A 133 -16.87 -15.83 -4.43
C LEU A 133 -15.60 -15.97 -5.25
N GLU A 134 -15.62 -16.91 -6.18
CA GLU A 134 -14.50 -17.20 -7.08
C GLU A 134 -14.97 -17.28 -8.54
N LEU A 135 -14.16 -16.75 -9.46
CA LEU A 135 -14.32 -17.02 -10.90
C LEU A 135 -13.44 -18.22 -11.27
N LYS A 136 -14.06 -19.29 -11.77
CA LYS A 136 -13.39 -20.51 -12.26
C LYS A 136 -13.60 -20.66 -13.75
N GLN A 137 -12.60 -21.14 -14.47
CA GLN A 137 -12.78 -21.55 -15.87
C GLN A 137 -13.19 -23.02 -15.90
N ALA A 138 -14.35 -23.30 -16.49
CA ALA A 138 -14.78 -24.66 -16.79
C ALA A 138 -14.15 -25.17 -18.09
N THR A 139 -14.16 -26.48 -18.28
CA THR A 139 -13.73 -27.14 -19.51
C THR A 139 -14.46 -26.54 -20.70
N GLY A 140 -13.70 -26.04 -21.69
CA GLY A 140 -14.25 -25.33 -22.86
C GLY A 140 -14.28 -23.80 -22.77
N GLY A 141 -13.55 -23.20 -21.83
CA GLY A 141 -13.34 -21.74 -21.78
C GLY A 141 -14.53 -20.93 -21.25
N LYS A 142 -15.53 -21.62 -20.68
CA LYS A 142 -16.66 -20.97 -20.00
C LYS A 142 -16.21 -20.49 -18.63
N VAL A 143 -16.60 -19.28 -18.25
CA VAL A 143 -16.31 -18.74 -16.91
C VAL A 143 -17.51 -19.03 -16.00
N MET A 144 -17.24 -19.59 -14.83
CA MET A 144 -18.20 -19.90 -13.78
C MET A 144 -17.94 -18.99 -12.59
N LEU A 145 -18.99 -18.40 -12.04
CA LEU A 145 -18.95 -17.70 -10.76
C LEU A 145 -19.45 -18.68 -9.69
N VAL A 146 -18.60 -18.96 -8.72
CA VAL A 146 -18.79 -20.01 -7.71
C VAL A 146 -18.83 -19.39 -6.32
N ASN A 147 -19.83 -19.74 -5.52
CA ASN A 147 -19.88 -19.44 -4.11
C ASN A 147 -19.33 -20.62 -3.31
N ALA A 148 -18.16 -20.47 -2.71
CA ALA A 148 -17.54 -21.48 -1.86
C ALA A 148 -18.03 -21.44 -0.40
N CYS A 149 -18.84 -20.44 -0.03
CA CYS A 149 -19.37 -20.31 1.32
C CYS A 149 -20.71 -21.05 1.48
N GLY A 150 -20.95 -21.54 2.70
CA GLY A 150 -22.21 -22.16 3.13
C GLY A 150 -23.37 -21.19 3.36
N SER A 151 -23.25 -19.94 2.91
CA SER A 151 -24.25 -18.89 3.08
C SER A 151 -24.52 -18.18 1.75
N CYS A 152 -25.71 -17.58 1.60
CA CYS A 152 -26.06 -16.82 0.40
C CYS A 152 -25.13 -15.61 0.21
N ARG A 153 -24.65 -15.42 -1.02
CA ARG A 153 -23.81 -14.27 -1.40
C ARG A 153 -24.39 -13.57 -2.61
N ALA A 154 -24.36 -12.24 -2.60
CA ALA A 154 -24.59 -11.43 -3.77
C ALA A 154 -23.24 -10.94 -4.31
N ALA A 155 -23.03 -11.21 -5.59
CA ALA A 155 -21.86 -10.81 -6.34
C ALA A 155 -22.20 -9.63 -7.23
N ALA A 156 -21.28 -8.69 -7.40
CA ALA A 156 -21.27 -7.84 -8.59
C ALA A 156 -20.02 -8.16 -9.39
N ILE A 157 -20.20 -8.43 -10.68
CA ILE A 157 -19.12 -8.63 -11.64
C ILE A 157 -19.04 -7.46 -12.60
N GLN A 158 -17.85 -7.25 -13.15
CA GLN A 158 -17.58 -6.29 -14.19
C GLN A 158 -16.95 -6.98 -15.39
N ARG A 159 -17.52 -6.71 -16.56
CA ARG A 159 -17.09 -7.19 -17.88
C ARG A 159 -16.19 -6.16 -18.53
N MET A 160 -15.10 -6.62 -19.13
CA MET A 160 -14.11 -5.76 -19.75
C MET A 160 -13.70 -6.27 -21.13
N SER A 161 -13.38 -5.33 -22.02
CA SER A 161 -12.77 -5.61 -23.32
C SER A 161 -11.31 -6.07 -23.15
N ARG A 162 -10.65 -6.46 -24.27
CA ARG A 162 -9.20 -6.76 -24.26
C ARG A 162 -8.35 -5.55 -23.86
N SER A 163 -8.82 -4.33 -24.11
CA SER A 163 -8.14 -3.08 -23.72
C SER A 163 -8.41 -2.67 -22.27
N GLY A 164 -9.24 -3.42 -21.53
CA GLY A 164 -9.63 -3.10 -20.15
C GLY A 164 -10.78 -2.10 -20.05
N GLN A 165 -11.40 -1.71 -21.17
CA GLN A 165 -12.60 -0.87 -21.15
C GLN A 165 -13.76 -1.64 -20.51
N ILE A 166 -14.46 -0.98 -19.58
CA ILE A 166 -15.65 -1.53 -18.92
C ILE A 166 -16.78 -1.62 -19.95
N LEU A 167 -17.28 -2.83 -20.18
CA LEU A 167 -18.39 -3.07 -21.11
C LEU A 167 -19.72 -3.07 -20.37
N ASN A 168 -19.81 -3.80 -19.26
CA ASN A 168 -21.03 -3.93 -18.48
C ASN A 168 -20.72 -4.36 -17.03
N ARG A 169 -21.68 -4.17 -16.14
CA ARG A 169 -21.70 -4.71 -14.78
C ARG A 169 -22.97 -5.52 -14.58
N GLU A 170 -22.85 -6.61 -13.85
CA GLU A 170 -23.96 -7.53 -13.62
C GLU A 170 -23.92 -8.04 -12.20
N ALA A 171 -25.09 -8.19 -11.58
CA ALA A 171 -25.22 -8.68 -10.22
C ALA A 171 -25.79 -10.10 -10.24
N PHE A 172 -25.24 -10.96 -9.39
CA PHE A 172 -25.66 -12.34 -9.22
C PHE A 172 -26.03 -12.59 -7.76
N LYS A 173 -27.10 -13.34 -7.54
CA LYS A 173 -27.41 -13.93 -6.24
C LYS A 173 -27.08 -15.41 -6.31
N LEU A 174 -26.20 -15.87 -5.44
CA LEU A 174 -25.74 -17.26 -5.39
C LEU A 174 -26.19 -17.90 -4.09
N SER A 175 -26.78 -19.08 -4.21
CA SER A 175 -27.09 -19.93 -3.06
C SER A 175 -25.79 -20.45 -2.42
N PRO A 176 -25.85 -20.96 -1.17
CA PRO A 176 -24.73 -21.67 -0.56
C PRO A 176 -24.16 -22.75 -1.49
N ASN A 177 -22.84 -22.80 -1.66
CA ASN A 177 -22.15 -23.80 -2.50
C ASN A 177 -22.60 -23.86 -3.97
N ASP A 178 -23.21 -22.80 -4.48
CA ASP A 178 -23.78 -22.75 -5.83
C ASP A 178 -22.77 -22.23 -6.87
N ALA A 179 -23.01 -22.55 -8.13
CA ALA A 179 -22.18 -22.13 -9.26
C ALA A 179 -23.05 -21.69 -10.44
N THR A 180 -22.89 -20.44 -10.87
CA THR A 180 -23.61 -19.89 -12.03
C THR A 180 -22.65 -19.61 -13.18
N ALA A 181 -23.05 -19.97 -14.39
CA ALA A 181 -22.29 -19.65 -15.59
C ALA A 181 -22.35 -18.16 -15.92
N VAL A 182 -21.20 -17.54 -16.14
CA VAL A 182 -21.09 -16.16 -16.58
C VAL A 182 -20.88 -16.14 -18.09
N VAL A 183 -21.97 -15.89 -18.83
CA VAL A 183 -21.93 -15.75 -20.30
C VAL A 183 -21.00 -14.60 -20.67
N SER A 184 -20.07 -14.74 -21.62
CA SER A 184 -19.06 -13.70 -21.90
C SER A 184 -19.64 -12.38 -22.41
N GLN A 185 -20.73 -12.39 -23.18
CA GLN A 185 -21.36 -11.20 -23.80
C GLN A 185 -20.36 -10.30 -24.54
N GLY A 186 -19.38 -10.90 -25.23
CA GLY A 186 -18.33 -10.15 -25.94
C GLY A 186 -17.20 -9.60 -25.06
N ALA A 187 -17.26 -9.84 -23.74
CA ALA A 187 -16.18 -9.50 -22.83
C ALA A 187 -15.00 -10.44 -23.00
N ALA A 188 -13.79 -9.87 -22.99
CA ALA A 188 -12.55 -10.64 -22.99
C ALA A 188 -12.04 -10.94 -21.58
N LYS A 189 -12.47 -10.15 -20.59
CA LYS A 189 -12.13 -10.31 -19.17
C LYS A 189 -13.36 -10.08 -18.31
N VAL A 190 -13.41 -10.77 -17.17
CA VAL A 190 -14.43 -10.60 -16.13
C VAL A 190 -13.72 -10.50 -14.79
N SER A 191 -14.19 -9.61 -13.91
CA SER A 191 -13.67 -9.43 -12.56
C SER A 191 -14.82 -9.31 -11.55
N ILE A 192 -14.61 -9.77 -10.32
CA ILE A 192 -15.55 -9.54 -9.22
C ILE A 192 -15.24 -8.16 -8.63
N ILE A 193 -16.27 -7.33 -8.48
CA ILE A 193 -16.17 -5.98 -7.92
C ILE A 193 -16.91 -5.83 -6.58
N ALA A 194 -17.80 -6.77 -6.24
CA ALA A 194 -18.41 -6.84 -4.92
C ALA A 194 -18.72 -8.30 -4.54
N ASP A 195 -18.55 -8.59 -3.25
CA ASP A 195 -18.95 -9.83 -2.60
C ASP A 195 -19.58 -9.47 -1.26
N ILE A 196 -20.91 -9.59 -1.17
CA ILE A 196 -21.70 -9.22 0.03
C ILE A 196 -22.61 -10.37 0.44
N ALA A 197 -22.92 -10.47 1.73
CA ALA A 197 -23.97 -11.38 2.19
C ALA A 197 -25.32 -10.93 1.66
N CYS A 198 -26.19 -11.89 1.32
CA CYS A 198 -27.56 -11.57 0.94
C CYS A 198 -28.31 -10.94 2.14
N PRO A 199 -29.19 -9.95 1.91
CA PRO A 199 -30.10 -9.51 2.96
C PRO A 199 -31.02 -10.65 3.37
N SER A 200 -31.22 -10.80 4.68
CA SER A 200 -32.15 -11.75 5.31
C SER A 200 -33.60 -11.34 5.10
#